data_AF-A0AAU9J0K5-F1
#
_entry.id   AF-A0AAU9J0K5-F1
#
_cell.length_a   1.000
_cell.length_b   1.000
_cell.length_c   1.000
_cell.angle_alpha   90.00
_cell.angle_beta   90.00
_cell.angle_gamma   90.00
#
_symmetry.space_group_name_H-M   'P 1'
#
loop_
_entity.id
_entity.type
_entity.pdbx_description
1 polymer ?
#
loop_
_entity_poly.entity_id
_entity_poly.type
_entity_poly.pdbx_seq_one_letter_code
_entity_poly.pdbx_strand_id
1 'polypeptide(L)'
;MGGINASRDTANALNKQMRILENRLDKANQKFNEAIAHNKKLREEIDNLRRERVIFDKIYQKLEKELHNKRKEMANIIEAANSAYEDRDRAQDQLAALKQQAEREQMEFEKEWKNLNTLIEKDKKMKDFLKLKQAEREHAEHTEAPKAEDDTARKRGKASPSQLTAERVKIYEDAFNKIQAATGIQDIDELVNNFIRAEDKNFTLFKFVNELSNDIEMLEKQIQDLQIEITSCKGKEDGQHMQRKKITLEEKQNKYANKAEMYELKYQEALKTVNALKEEIKKLFVGIDCQTQLAHEFLGDNVTESNMEQYLALIEQRSSEIFQAYALLQMQKGRGEFAMPGPQGPPSSNPPRIEAPNVRDDISDEEEDIEDDKPLTSEEFKQRAEKRAQQLESQLKNKFKQSKIRSKK
;
A
#
# COMPACT_ATOMS: atom_id res chain seq x y z
N MET A 1 70.50 -0.96 -89.22
CA MET A 1 69.46 -1.89 -89.69
C MET A 1 69.33 -3.00 -88.68
N GLY A 2 68.40 -2.88 -87.72
CA GLY A 2 68.13 -3.94 -86.75
C GLY A 2 67.61 -5.18 -87.48
N GLY A 3 68.15 -6.36 -87.16
CA GLY A 3 67.80 -7.60 -87.84
C GLY A 3 66.29 -7.90 -87.82
N ILE A 4 65.85 -8.74 -88.75
CA ILE A 4 64.44 -9.10 -89.01
C ILE A 4 63.66 -9.53 -87.75
N ASN A 5 64.36 -9.99 -86.69
CA ASN A 5 63.77 -10.41 -85.41
C ASN A 5 63.68 -9.30 -84.34
N ALA A 6 64.34 -8.16 -84.51
CA ALA A 6 64.43 -7.11 -83.48
C ALA A 6 63.05 -6.57 -83.08
N SER A 7 62.16 -6.34 -84.07
CA SER A 7 60.78 -5.90 -83.81
C SER A 7 59.95 -6.95 -83.05
N ARG A 8 60.20 -8.24 -83.33
CA ARG A 8 59.51 -9.35 -82.66
C ARG A 8 59.98 -9.50 -81.21
N ASP A 9 61.27 -9.31 -80.97
CA ASP A 9 61.85 -9.38 -79.63
C ASP A 9 61.42 -8.19 -78.76
N THR A 10 61.32 -6.98 -79.33
CA THR A 10 60.74 -5.82 -78.62
C THR A 10 59.26 -6.02 -78.28
N ALA A 11 58.47 -6.58 -79.21
CA ALA A 11 57.06 -6.88 -78.95
C ALA A 11 56.90 -7.97 -77.86
N ASN A 12 57.76 -8.99 -77.86
CA ASN A 12 57.78 -10.01 -76.83
C ASN A 12 58.20 -9.47 -75.46
N ALA A 13 59.16 -8.55 -75.40
CA ALA A 13 59.57 -7.89 -74.17
C ALA A 13 58.44 -7.01 -73.60
N LEU A 14 57.74 -6.27 -74.46
CA LEU A 14 56.60 -5.43 -74.08
C LEU A 14 55.42 -6.28 -73.59
N ASN A 15 55.12 -7.40 -74.25
CA ASN A 15 54.11 -8.37 -73.78
C ASN A 15 54.47 -8.98 -72.42
N LYS A 16 55.74 -9.29 -72.17
CA LYS A 16 56.19 -9.76 -70.86
C LYS A 16 56.02 -8.68 -69.78
N GLN A 17 56.33 -7.43 -70.09
CA GLN A 17 56.12 -6.31 -69.18
C GLN A 17 54.63 -6.08 -68.89
N MET A 18 53.75 -6.13 -69.91
CA MET A 18 52.30 -6.04 -69.72
C MET A 18 51.82 -7.14 -68.76
N ARG A 19 52.20 -8.40 -68.97
CA ARG A 19 51.83 -9.50 -68.07
C ARG A 19 52.34 -9.31 -66.63
N ILE A 20 53.54 -8.75 -66.44
CA ILE A 20 54.06 -8.48 -65.09
C ILE A 20 53.25 -7.38 -64.41
N LEU A 21 52.88 -6.33 -65.13
CA LEU A 21 52.07 -5.24 -64.60
C LEU A 21 50.64 -5.70 -64.30
N GLU A 22 50.03 -6.50 -65.17
CA GLU A 22 48.72 -7.15 -64.93
C GLU A 22 48.76 -8.00 -63.66
N ASN A 23 49.73 -8.90 -63.54
CA ASN A 23 49.89 -9.73 -62.33
C ASN A 23 50.12 -8.89 -61.06
N ARG A 24 50.82 -7.75 -61.17
CA ARG A 24 51.04 -6.85 -60.03
C ARG A 24 49.77 -6.10 -59.66
N LEU A 25 48.98 -5.70 -60.65
CA LEU A 25 47.67 -5.08 -60.45
C LEU A 25 46.70 -6.06 -59.80
N ASP A 26 46.63 -7.31 -60.27
CA ASP A 26 45.77 -8.34 -59.68
C ASP A 26 46.12 -8.63 -58.23
N LYS A 27 47.41 -8.77 -57.92
CA LYS A 27 47.87 -8.91 -56.53
C LYS A 27 47.54 -7.70 -55.66
N ALA A 28 47.61 -6.48 -56.21
CA ALA A 28 47.24 -5.27 -55.50
C ALA A 28 45.72 -5.22 -55.24
N ASN A 29 44.91 -5.59 -56.25
CA ASN A 29 43.45 -5.68 -56.14
C ASN A 29 43.02 -6.74 -55.13
N GLN A 30 43.68 -7.90 -55.11
CA GLN A 30 43.41 -8.93 -54.11
C GLN A 30 43.66 -8.42 -52.70
N LYS A 31 44.83 -7.82 -52.44
CA LYS A 31 45.15 -7.23 -51.13
C LYS A 31 44.20 -6.11 -50.74
N PHE A 32 43.78 -5.29 -51.71
CA PHE A 32 42.80 -4.23 -51.49
C PHE A 32 41.44 -4.80 -51.09
N ASN A 33 40.97 -5.83 -51.78
CA ASN A 33 39.70 -6.49 -51.47
C ASN A 33 39.75 -7.19 -50.10
N GLU A 34 40.87 -7.85 -49.78
CA GLU A 34 41.10 -8.44 -48.45
C GLU A 34 41.06 -7.36 -47.35
N ALA A 35 41.71 -6.21 -47.56
CA ALA A 35 41.68 -5.09 -46.64
C ALA A 35 40.27 -4.50 -46.47
N ILE A 36 39.48 -4.40 -47.54
CA ILE A 36 38.08 -3.98 -47.48
C ILE A 36 37.24 -4.97 -46.68
N ALA A 37 37.39 -6.27 -46.94
CA ALA A 37 36.67 -7.31 -46.22
C ALA A 37 37.00 -7.28 -44.72
N HIS A 38 38.28 -7.09 -44.37
CA HIS A 38 38.70 -6.91 -42.99
C HIS A 38 38.13 -5.63 -42.36
N ASN A 39 38.15 -4.51 -43.08
CA ASN A 39 37.57 -3.26 -42.59
C ASN A 39 36.05 -3.37 -42.37
N LYS A 40 35.35 -4.12 -43.23
CA LYS A 40 33.92 -4.40 -43.07
C LYS A 40 33.66 -5.17 -41.78
N LYS A 41 34.43 -6.24 -41.51
CA LYS A 41 34.32 -7.02 -40.26
C LYS A 41 34.57 -6.15 -39.02
N LEU A 42 35.61 -5.31 -39.05
CA LEU A 42 35.90 -4.39 -37.94
C LEU A 42 34.76 -3.38 -37.71
N ARG A 43 34.14 -2.88 -38.77
CA ARG A 43 32.97 -1.97 -38.64
C ARG A 43 31.79 -2.68 -37.99
N GLU A 44 31.50 -3.91 -38.42
CA GLU A 44 30.44 -4.72 -37.83
C GLU A 44 30.72 -5.00 -36.34
N GLU A 45 31.97 -5.30 -35.97
CA GLU A 45 32.38 -5.49 -34.58
C GLU A 45 32.23 -4.21 -33.75
N ILE A 46 32.65 -3.06 -34.28
CA ILE A 46 32.45 -1.75 -33.63
C ILE A 46 30.96 -1.47 -33.39
N ASP A 47 30.11 -1.76 -34.38
CA ASP A 47 28.67 -1.54 -34.26
C ASP A 47 28.02 -2.53 -33.27
N ASN A 48 28.51 -3.76 -33.17
CA ASN A 48 28.11 -4.71 -32.12
C ASN A 48 28.48 -4.19 -30.73
N LEU A 49 29.73 -3.81 -30.52
CA LEU A 49 30.22 -3.26 -29.24
C LEU A 49 29.46 -1.99 -28.84
N ARG A 50 29.10 -1.13 -29.79
CA ARG A 50 28.27 0.06 -29.54
C ARG A 50 26.86 -0.31 -29.08
N ARG A 51 26.23 -1.30 -29.73
CA ARG A 51 24.90 -1.78 -29.32
C ARG A 51 24.93 -2.39 -27.93
N GLU A 52 25.93 -3.22 -27.65
CA GLU A 52 26.14 -3.80 -26.32
C GLU A 52 26.34 -2.73 -25.25
N ARG A 53 27.19 -1.73 -25.51
CA ARG A 53 27.40 -0.61 -24.58
C ARG A 53 26.09 0.11 -24.24
N VAL A 54 25.24 0.39 -25.22
CA VAL A 54 23.94 1.04 -24.97
C VAL A 54 23.04 0.18 -24.09
N ILE A 55 23.08 -1.15 -24.26
CA ILE A 55 22.33 -2.08 -23.41
C ILE A 55 22.89 -2.07 -21.98
N PHE A 56 24.21 -2.15 -21.82
CA PHE A 56 24.87 -2.07 -20.51
C PHE A 56 24.58 -0.77 -19.80
N ASP A 57 24.71 0.39 -20.46
CA ASP A 57 24.42 1.69 -19.87
C ASP A 57 22.97 1.77 -19.35
N LYS A 58 22.01 1.20 -20.09
CA LYS A 58 20.61 1.12 -19.64
C LYS A 58 20.45 0.22 -18.41
N ILE A 59 21.15 -0.92 -18.36
CA ILE A 59 21.10 -1.83 -17.21
C ILE A 59 21.73 -1.15 -15.98
N TYR A 60 22.89 -0.50 -16.15
CA TYR A 60 23.56 0.26 -15.09
C TYR A 60 22.66 1.36 -14.52
N GLN A 61 22.00 2.15 -15.37
CA GLN A 61 21.07 3.18 -14.91
C GLN A 61 19.87 2.60 -14.14
N LYS A 62 19.36 1.44 -14.54
CA LYS A 62 18.29 0.75 -13.79
C LYS A 62 18.77 0.29 -12.42
N LEU A 63 19.92 -0.39 -12.37
CA LEU A 63 20.52 -0.86 -11.12
C LEU A 63 20.85 0.28 -10.17
N GLU A 64 21.34 1.40 -10.69
CA GLU A 64 21.63 2.60 -9.89
C GLU A 64 20.35 3.21 -9.29
N LYS A 65 19.27 3.29 -10.07
CA LYS A 65 17.96 3.73 -9.58
C LYS A 65 17.40 2.78 -8.52
N GLU A 66 17.49 1.48 -8.73
CA GLU A 66 17.06 0.47 -7.76
C GLU A 66 17.85 0.56 -6.45
N LEU A 67 19.18 0.72 -6.54
CA LEU A 67 20.04 0.93 -5.39
C LEU A 67 19.66 2.20 -4.62
N HIS A 68 19.40 3.30 -5.33
CA HIS A 68 18.97 4.55 -4.71
C HIS A 68 17.63 4.40 -3.99
N ASN A 69 16.66 3.73 -4.63
CA ASN A 69 15.35 3.45 -4.04
C ASN A 69 15.48 2.58 -2.79
N LYS A 70 16.33 1.55 -2.81
CA LYS A 70 16.58 0.69 -1.64
C LYS A 70 17.25 1.42 -0.49
N ARG A 71 18.17 2.35 -0.78
CA ARG A 71 18.75 3.24 0.26
C ARG A 71 17.70 4.14 0.88
N LYS A 72 16.80 4.71 0.08
CA LYS A 72 15.69 5.53 0.58
C LYS A 72 14.72 4.73 1.44
N GLU A 73 14.36 3.53 1.00
CA GLU A 73 13.51 2.61 1.77
C GLU A 73 14.16 2.24 3.11
N MET A 74 15.47 1.94 3.10
CA MET A 74 16.24 1.68 4.31
C MET A 74 16.24 2.88 5.27
N ALA A 75 16.44 4.10 4.76
CA ALA A 75 16.37 5.31 5.57
C ALA A 75 14.99 5.51 6.21
N ASN A 76 13.91 5.31 5.44
CA ASN A 76 12.55 5.41 5.95
C ASN A 76 12.25 4.37 7.04
N ILE A 77 12.72 3.13 6.88
CA ILE A 77 12.55 2.08 7.90
C ILE A 77 13.29 2.45 9.18
N ILE A 78 14.50 3.00 9.08
CA ILE A 78 15.27 3.44 10.25
C ILE A 78 14.55 4.58 10.97
N GLU A 79 14.02 5.56 10.24
CA GLU A 79 13.25 6.67 10.82
C GLU A 79 11.97 6.18 11.52
N ALA A 80 11.21 5.29 10.88
CA ALA A 80 10.04 4.67 11.48
C ALA A 80 10.39 3.85 12.73
N ALA A 81 11.50 3.10 12.69
CA ALA A 81 11.99 2.35 13.84
C ALA A 81 12.37 3.28 15.01
N ASN A 82 13.09 4.38 14.72
CA ASN A 82 13.45 5.37 15.74
C ASN A 82 12.20 6.00 16.38
N SER A 83 11.21 6.39 15.57
CA SER A 83 9.94 6.91 16.10
C SER A 83 9.24 5.89 17.00
N ALA A 84 9.19 4.62 16.59
CA ALA A 84 8.60 3.56 17.40
C ALA A 84 9.36 3.30 18.71
N TYR A 85 10.70 3.42 18.69
CA TYR A 85 11.51 3.35 19.91
C TYR A 85 11.23 4.52 20.85
N GLU A 86 11.15 5.74 20.33
CA GLU A 86 10.79 6.91 21.13
C GLU A 86 9.41 6.77 21.78
N ASP A 87 8.40 6.33 21.02
CA ASP A 87 7.05 6.14 21.55
C ASP A 87 7.00 5.05 22.62
N ARG A 88 7.73 3.95 22.42
CA ARG A 88 7.88 2.89 23.42
C ARG A 88 8.54 3.42 24.69
N ASP A 89 9.63 4.16 24.56
CA ASP A 89 10.38 4.67 25.71
C ASP A 89 9.54 5.70 26.47
N ARG A 90 8.81 6.58 25.78
CA ARG A 90 7.81 7.48 26.41
C ARG A 90 6.73 6.71 27.18
N ALA A 91 6.20 5.65 26.59
CA ALA A 91 5.19 4.82 27.26
C ALA A 91 5.76 4.09 28.48
N GLN A 92 7.01 3.64 28.42
CA GLN A 92 7.71 3.03 29.56
C GLN A 92 7.92 4.04 30.69
N ASP A 93 8.32 5.27 30.37
CA ASP A 93 8.49 6.34 31.36
C ASP A 93 7.16 6.70 32.03
N GLN A 94 6.07 6.81 31.24
CA GLN A 94 4.72 7.04 31.78
C GLN A 94 4.27 5.89 32.68
N LEU A 95 4.52 4.64 32.29
CA LEU A 95 4.20 3.46 33.10
C LEU A 95 4.99 3.47 34.42
N ALA A 96 6.28 3.81 34.38
CA ALA A 96 7.12 3.90 35.56
C ALA A 96 6.62 5.00 36.51
N ALA A 97 6.27 6.17 35.98
CA ALA A 97 5.71 7.27 36.75
C ALA A 97 4.37 6.89 37.42
N LEU A 98 3.47 6.24 36.67
CA LEU A 98 2.19 5.75 37.20
C LEU A 98 2.38 4.69 38.29
N LYS A 99 3.31 3.76 38.11
CA LYS A 99 3.65 2.77 39.14
C LYS A 99 4.17 3.44 40.42
N GLN A 100 5.07 4.41 40.28
CA GLN A 100 5.61 5.15 41.43
C GLN A 100 4.53 5.99 42.12
N GLN A 101 3.57 6.53 41.38
CA GLN A 101 2.43 7.23 41.96
C GLN A 101 1.52 6.26 42.71
N ALA A 102 1.14 5.13 42.10
CA ALA A 102 0.30 4.11 42.74
C ALA A 102 0.94 3.55 44.01
N GLU A 103 2.26 3.34 44.02
CA GLU A 103 2.98 2.86 45.21
C GLU A 103 2.98 3.91 46.33
N ARG A 104 3.13 5.20 46.00
CA ARG A 104 3.02 6.30 46.98
C ARG A 104 1.61 6.37 47.57
N GLU A 105 0.58 6.35 46.72
CA GLU A 105 -0.82 6.37 47.14
C GLU A 105 -1.14 5.15 48.03
N GLN A 106 -0.63 3.97 47.69
CA GLN A 106 -0.79 2.78 48.51
C GLN A 106 -0.11 2.91 49.89
N MET A 107 1.12 3.45 49.94
CA MET A 107 1.80 3.69 51.21
C MET A 107 1.05 4.71 52.09
N GLU A 108 0.51 5.77 51.48
CA GLU A 108 -0.31 6.78 52.17
C GLU A 108 -1.59 6.16 52.70
N PHE A 109 -2.30 5.39 51.87
CA PHE A 109 -3.51 4.67 52.28
C PHE A 109 -3.24 3.69 53.44
N GLU A 110 -2.17 2.89 53.38
CA GLU A 110 -1.82 1.99 54.47
C GLU A 110 -1.51 2.73 55.78
N LYS A 111 -0.88 3.90 55.69
CA LYS A 111 -0.58 4.74 56.85
C LYS A 111 -1.87 5.29 57.46
N GLU A 112 -2.77 5.83 56.64
CA GLU A 112 -4.07 6.31 57.09
C GLU A 112 -4.91 5.19 57.70
N TRP A 113 -4.94 4.02 57.07
CA TRP A 113 -5.64 2.85 57.56
C TRP A 113 -5.11 2.40 58.93
N LYS A 114 -3.78 2.32 59.10
CA LYS A 114 -3.15 2.02 60.40
C LYS A 114 -3.55 3.06 61.45
N ASN A 115 -3.48 4.34 61.12
CA ASN A 115 -3.88 5.41 62.05
C ASN A 115 -5.35 5.26 62.47
N LEU A 116 -6.25 5.01 61.52
CA LEU A 116 -7.67 4.82 61.78
C LEU A 116 -7.91 3.59 62.67
N ASN A 117 -7.21 2.48 62.40
CA ASN A 117 -7.31 1.27 63.21
C ASN A 117 -6.83 1.51 64.66
N THR A 118 -5.73 2.24 64.85
CA THR A 118 -5.28 2.60 66.21
C THR A 118 -6.27 3.50 66.95
N LEU A 119 -6.96 4.39 66.23
CA LEU A 119 -7.98 5.25 66.81
C LEU A 119 -9.20 4.42 67.25
N ILE A 120 -9.63 3.48 66.42
CA ILE A 120 -10.71 2.53 66.75
C ILE A 120 -10.32 1.66 67.95
N GLU A 121 -9.09 1.15 68.01
CA GLU A 121 -8.63 0.38 69.18
C GLU A 121 -8.64 1.21 70.46
N LYS A 122 -8.21 2.47 70.41
CA LYS A 122 -8.28 3.39 71.55
C LYS A 122 -9.73 3.64 71.98
N ASP A 123 -10.63 3.88 71.03
CA ASP A 123 -12.06 4.07 71.30
C ASP A 123 -12.70 2.81 71.91
N LYS A 124 -12.36 1.62 71.38
CA LYS A 124 -12.83 0.35 71.91
C LYS A 124 -12.34 0.11 73.34
N LYS A 125 -11.04 0.33 73.61
CA LYS A 125 -10.48 0.23 74.97
C LYS A 125 -11.15 1.22 75.93
N MET A 126 -11.43 2.44 75.48
CA MET A 126 -12.16 3.44 76.28
C MET A 126 -13.59 2.97 76.59
N LYS A 127 -14.32 2.48 75.59
CA LYS A 127 -15.68 1.94 75.76
C LYS A 127 -15.70 0.72 76.66
N ASP A 128 -14.76 -0.21 76.50
CA ASP A 128 -14.67 -1.40 77.35
C ASP A 128 -14.32 -1.01 78.79
N PHE A 129 -13.45 -0.03 79.00
CA PHE A 129 -13.16 0.54 80.32
C PHE A 129 -14.40 1.19 80.95
N LEU A 130 -15.16 1.98 80.18
CA LEU A 130 -16.40 2.59 80.64
C LEU A 130 -17.44 1.53 81.01
N LYS A 131 -17.60 0.48 80.19
CA LYS A 131 -18.50 -0.64 80.47
C LYS A 131 -18.09 -1.41 81.72
N LEU A 132 -16.80 -1.68 81.92
CA LEU A 132 -16.31 -2.36 83.13
C LEU A 132 -16.62 -1.52 84.38
N LYS A 133 -16.36 -0.21 84.32
CA LYS A 133 -16.64 0.73 85.41
C LYS A 133 -18.14 0.89 85.67
N GLN A 134 -18.96 0.79 84.63
CA GLN A 134 -20.42 0.83 84.73
C GLN A 134 -20.96 -0.49 85.30
N ALA A 135 -20.43 -1.63 84.89
CA ALA A 135 -20.75 -2.93 85.48
C ALA A 135 -20.32 -3.04 86.95
N GLU A 136 -19.20 -2.43 87.36
CA GLU A 136 -18.82 -2.30 88.78
C GLU A 136 -19.81 -1.44 89.58
N ARG A 137 -20.34 -0.37 88.98
CA ARG A 137 -21.39 0.47 89.58
C ARG A 137 -22.74 -0.25 89.65
N GLU A 138 -23.12 -0.97 88.60
CA GLU A 138 -24.33 -1.79 88.54
C GLU A 138 -24.23 -2.98 89.51
N HIS A 139 -23.04 -3.57 89.73
CA HIS A 139 -22.82 -4.56 90.77
C HIS A 139 -22.90 -3.98 92.19
N ALA A 140 -22.60 -2.69 92.37
CA ALA A 140 -22.84 -1.98 93.62
C ALA A 140 -24.32 -1.59 93.80
N GLU A 141 -25.05 -1.33 92.71
CA GLU A 141 -26.48 -0.99 92.72
C GLU A 141 -27.42 -2.22 92.80
N HIS A 142 -26.99 -3.41 92.36
CA HIS A 142 -27.82 -4.63 92.38
C HIS A 142 -28.06 -5.27 93.76
N THR A 143 -27.76 -4.56 94.86
CA THR A 143 -28.26 -4.92 96.20
C THR A 143 -29.68 -4.41 96.46
N GLU A 144 -30.28 -3.65 95.56
CA GLU A 144 -31.70 -3.26 95.68
C GLU A 144 -32.41 -3.34 94.32
N ALA A 145 -33.40 -4.22 94.26
CA ALA A 145 -34.34 -4.42 93.16
C ALA A 145 -35.65 -3.66 93.49
N PRO A 146 -36.75 -3.72 92.70
CA PRO A 146 -36.96 -3.74 91.22
C PRO A 146 -38.19 -2.89 90.76
N LYS A 147 -38.65 -3.11 89.50
CA LYS A 147 -40.04 -2.93 88.93
C LYS A 147 -40.44 -1.51 88.48
N ALA A 148 -41.33 -1.26 87.49
CA ALA A 148 -42.17 -2.05 86.59
C ALA A 148 -42.73 -1.17 85.43
N GLU A 149 -43.21 -1.84 84.38
CA GLU A 149 -44.32 -1.56 83.42
C GLU A 149 -45.17 -0.27 83.54
N ASP A 150 -45.54 0.37 82.41
CA ASP A 150 -46.81 0.09 81.68
C ASP A 150 -47.14 1.17 80.61
N ASP A 151 -47.95 0.73 79.64
CA ASP A 151 -48.63 1.36 78.52
C ASP A 151 -49.22 2.78 78.71
N THR A 152 -49.40 3.52 77.59
CA THR A 152 -50.75 3.89 77.10
C THR A 152 -50.75 4.78 75.86
N ALA A 153 -51.72 4.49 74.99
CA ALA A 153 -51.98 5.14 73.71
C ALA A 153 -53.00 6.30 73.80
N ARG A 154 -53.00 7.12 72.73
CA ARG A 154 -54.04 8.06 72.23
C ARG A 154 -54.27 9.39 72.98
N LYS A 155 -54.06 10.50 72.26
CA LYS A 155 -55.16 11.36 71.72
C LYS A 155 -54.63 12.49 70.83
N ARG A 156 -55.15 12.57 69.61
CA ARG A 156 -55.09 13.74 68.72
C ARG A 156 -56.08 14.80 69.22
N GLY A 157 -55.64 16.04 69.38
CA GLY A 157 -56.48 17.19 69.68
C GLY A 157 -55.76 18.49 69.29
N LYS A 158 -56.42 19.31 68.47
CA LYS A 158 -55.94 20.60 67.94
C LYS A 158 -55.59 21.57 69.07
N ALA A 159 -54.42 22.21 69.01
CA ALA A 159 -54.00 23.26 69.94
C ALA A 159 -53.47 24.50 69.22
N SER A 160 -53.86 25.66 69.75
CA SER A 160 -53.60 27.01 69.30
C SER A 160 -52.13 27.45 69.46
N PRO A 161 -51.66 28.53 68.79
CA PRO A 161 -50.23 28.85 68.61
C PRO A 161 -49.43 29.19 69.88
N SER A 162 -50.05 29.23 71.05
CA SER A 162 -49.41 29.63 72.31
C SER A 162 -49.04 28.46 73.23
N GLN A 163 -49.47 27.22 72.93
CA GLN A 163 -49.04 26.01 73.66
C GLN A 163 -47.85 25.31 72.99
N LEU A 164 -47.67 25.52 71.67
CA LEU A 164 -46.55 24.98 70.89
C LEU A 164 -45.18 25.45 71.37
N THR A 165 -45.08 26.65 71.96
CA THR A 165 -43.81 27.15 72.51
C THR A 165 -43.44 26.44 73.81
N ALA A 166 -44.40 26.17 74.69
CA ALA A 166 -44.16 25.48 75.96
C ALA A 166 -43.89 23.98 75.77
N GLU A 167 -44.59 23.31 74.85
CA GLU A 167 -44.27 21.92 74.48
C GLU A 167 -42.93 21.81 73.78
N ARG A 168 -42.57 22.78 72.92
CA ARG A 168 -41.24 22.81 72.31
C ARG A 168 -40.14 22.97 73.34
N VAL A 169 -40.31 23.87 74.32
CA VAL A 169 -39.35 24.02 75.42
C VAL A 169 -39.20 22.71 76.19
N LYS A 170 -40.30 22.02 76.52
CA LYS A 170 -40.24 20.69 77.16
C LYS A 170 -39.55 19.63 76.32
N ILE A 171 -39.80 19.60 75.01
CA ILE A 171 -39.15 18.65 74.09
C ILE A 171 -37.65 18.94 74.00
N TYR A 172 -37.26 20.22 73.98
CA TYR A 172 -35.86 20.62 74.01
C TYR A 172 -35.21 20.29 75.36
N GLU A 173 -35.91 20.51 76.48
CA GLU A 173 -35.47 20.09 77.82
C GLU A 173 -35.28 18.58 77.92
N ASP A 174 -36.22 17.78 77.42
CA ASP A 174 -36.13 16.31 77.41
C ASP A 174 -35.02 15.82 76.48
N ALA A 175 -34.82 16.46 75.33
CA ALA A 175 -33.71 16.16 74.42
C ALA A 175 -32.35 16.54 75.06
N PHE A 176 -32.28 17.67 75.75
CA PHE A 176 -31.08 18.11 76.49
C PHE A 176 -30.78 17.17 77.64
N ASN A 177 -31.78 16.75 78.42
CA ASN A 177 -31.59 15.80 79.52
C ASN A 177 -31.12 14.43 79.01
N LYS A 178 -31.63 13.97 77.86
CA LYS A 178 -31.13 12.74 77.20
C LYS A 178 -29.70 12.88 76.72
N ILE A 179 -29.33 14.03 76.14
CA ILE A 179 -27.96 14.30 75.69
C ILE A 179 -27.01 14.45 76.88
N GLN A 180 -27.44 15.11 77.96
CA GLN A 180 -26.68 15.26 79.20
C GLN A 180 -26.45 13.91 79.89
N ALA A 181 -27.47 13.05 79.94
CA ALA A 181 -27.36 11.68 80.45
C ALA A 181 -26.42 10.80 79.60
N ALA A 182 -26.40 11.00 78.28
CA ALA A 182 -25.56 10.21 77.36
C ALA A 182 -24.10 10.71 77.27
N THR A 183 -23.84 12.02 77.45
CA THR A 183 -22.52 12.63 77.26
C THR A 183 -21.79 12.93 78.57
N GLY A 184 -22.50 13.03 79.70
CA GLY A 184 -21.92 13.26 81.03
C GLY A 184 -21.36 14.67 81.26
N ILE A 185 -21.54 15.60 80.31
CA ILE A 185 -21.07 16.99 80.40
C ILE A 185 -22.07 17.80 81.23
N GLN A 186 -21.63 18.39 82.33
CA GLN A 186 -22.49 19.14 83.27
C GLN A 186 -22.62 20.63 82.91
N ASP A 187 -21.74 21.14 82.06
CA ASP A 187 -21.73 22.53 81.60
C ASP A 187 -22.46 22.67 80.26
N ILE A 188 -23.52 23.48 80.26
CA ILE A 188 -24.41 23.71 79.11
C ILE A 188 -23.64 24.41 77.98
N ASP A 189 -22.76 25.35 78.31
CA ASP A 189 -22.01 26.11 77.31
C ASP A 189 -20.97 25.23 76.60
N GLU A 190 -20.39 24.25 77.31
CA GLU A 190 -19.46 23.29 76.72
C GLU A 190 -20.15 22.30 75.78
N LEU A 191 -21.36 21.85 76.13
CA LEU A 191 -22.17 20.98 75.27
C LEU A 191 -22.57 21.68 73.97
N VAL A 192 -23.03 22.93 74.06
CA VAL A 192 -23.40 23.74 72.89
C VAL A 192 -22.20 23.98 71.99
N ASN A 193 -21.04 24.34 72.54
CA ASN A 193 -19.82 24.55 71.76
C ASN A 193 -19.33 23.27 71.06
N ASN A 194 -19.44 22.11 71.71
CA ASN A 194 -19.12 20.83 71.06
C ASN A 194 -20.14 20.46 69.98
N PHE A 195 -21.41 20.78 70.16
CA PHE A 195 -22.44 20.57 69.15
C PHE A 195 -22.21 21.46 67.92
N ILE A 196 -21.90 22.74 68.12
CA ILE A 196 -21.55 23.67 67.04
C ILE A 196 -20.32 23.16 66.28
N ARG A 197 -19.26 22.72 66.99
CA ARG A 197 -18.07 22.15 66.33
C ARG A 197 -18.36 20.85 65.56
N ALA A 198 -19.27 20.02 66.08
CA ALA A 198 -19.70 18.81 65.39
C ALA A 198 -20.57 19.15 64.16
N GLU A 199 -21.42 20.16 64.27
CA GLU A 199 -22.25 20.68 63.18
C GLU A 199 -21.40 21.32 62.09
N ASP A 200 -20.38 22.13 62.42
CA ASP A 200 -19.44 22.72 61.46
C ASP A 200 -18.66 21.64 60.71
N LYS A 201 -18.20 20.59 61.41
CA LYS A 201 -17.55 19.43 60.78
C LYS A 201 -18.52 18.70 59.86
N ASN A 202 -19.75 18.48 60.31
CA ASN A 202 -20.76 17.80 59.52
C ASN A 202 -21.13 18.62 58.27
N PHE A 203 -21.24 19.94 58.40
CA PHE A 203 -21.47 20.86 57.29
C PHE A 203 -20.32 20.82 56.27
N THR A 204 -19.08 20.79 56.75
CA THR A 204 -17.89 20.67 55.88
C THR A 204 -17.86 19.33 55.15
N LEU A 205 -18.16 18.23 55.84
CA LEU A 205 -18.29 16.90 55.23
C LEU A 205 -19.42 16.86 54.21
N PHE A 206 -20.57 17.45 54.51
CA PHE A 206 -21.71 17.50 53.60
C PHE A 206 -21.38 18.29 52.34
N LYS A 207 -20.66 19.40 52.48
CA LYS A 207 -20.15 20.17 51.34
C LYS A 207 -19.18 19.35 50.48
N PHE A 208 -18.25 18.65 51.11
CA PHE A 208 -17.30 17.79 50.41
C PHE A 208 -17.98 16.62 49.69
N VAL A 209 -18.99 15.99 50.31
CA VAL A 209 -19.80 14.93 49.69
C VAL A 209 -20.58 15.45 48.48
N ASN A 210 -21.09 16.69 48.55
CA ASN A 210 -21.77 17.31 47.41
C ASN A 210 -20.79 17.67 46.29
N GLU A 211 -19.59 18.16 46.62
CA GLU A 211 -18.53 18.43 45.63
C GLU A 211 -18.10 17.13 44.94
N LEU A 212 -17.85 16.05 45.71
CA LEU A 212 -17.56 14.72 45.17
C LEU A 212 -18.70 14.17 44.30
N SER A 213 -19.95 14.33 44.71
CA SER A 213 -21.11 13.91 43.91
C SER A 213 -21.15 14.63 42.56
N ASN A 214 -20.88 15.94 42.55
CA ASN A 214 -20.82 16.72 41.31
C ASN A 214 -19.64 16.27 40.41
N ASP A 215 -18.48 15.97 41.02
CA ASP A 215 -17.32 15.49 40.28
C ASP A 215 -17.57 14.10 39.67
N ILE A 216 -18.26 13.22 40.40
CA ILE A 216 -18.69 11.91 39.88
C ILE A 216 -19.62 12.10 38.68
N GLU A 217 -20.65 12.94 38.77
CA GLU A 217 -21.56 13.21 37.65
C GLU A 217 -20.81 13.78 36.42
N MET A 218 -19.84 14.66 36.64
CA MET A 218 -19.04 15.22 35.57
C MET A 218 -18.14 14.17 34.89
N LEU A 219 -17.48 13.31 35.67
CA LEU A 219 -16.65 12.23 35.16
C LEU A 219 -17.48 11.17 34.42
N GLU A 220 -18.65 10.80 34.94
CA GLU A 220 -19.57 9.88 34.26
C GLU A 220 -20.01 10.41 32.90
N LYS A 221 -20.27 11.72 32.80
CA LYS A 221 -20.60 12.37 31.53
C LYS A 221 -19.42 12.32 30.55
N GLN A 222 -18.20 12.61 31.01
CA GLN A 222 -17.00 12.52 30.16
C GLN A 222 -16.77 11.10 29.65
N ILE A 223 -17.00 10.09 30.49
CA ILE A 223 -16.90 8.68 30.10
C ILE A 223 -17.96 8.35 29.03
N GLN A 224 -19.20 8.83 29.17
CA GLN A 224 -20.23 8.64 28.13
C GLN A 224 -19.85 9.30 26.82
N ASP A 225 -19.36 10.55 26.84
CA ASP A 225 -18.96 11.28 25.64
C ASP A 225 -17.82 10.54 24.91
N LEU A 226 -16.80 10.08 25.64
CA LEU A 226 -15.69 9.29 25.08
C LEU A 226 -16.16 7.93 24.54
N GLN A 227 -17.12 7.26 25.19
CA GLN A 227 -17.69 6.01 24.68
C GLN A 227 -18.47 6.23 23.37
N ILE A 228 -19.20 7.34 23.25
CA ILE A 228 -19.88 7.74 22.01
C ILE A 228 -18.85 8.02 20.90
N GLU A 229 -17.73 8.67 21.22
CA GLU A 229 -16.67 8.95 20.26
C GLU A 229 -15.98 7.65 19.78
N ILE A 230 -15.64 6.75 20.69
CA ILE A 230 -15.06 5.43 20.37
C ILE A 230 -15.99 4.61 19.49
N THR A 231 -17.29 4.61 19.77
CA THR A 231 -18.29 3.89 18.95
C THR A 231 -18.49 4.55 17.58
N SER A 232 -18.42 5.88 17.50
CA SER A 232 -18.46 6.61 16.23
C SER A 232 -17.24 6.31 15.35
N CYS A 233 -16.03 6.27 15.91
CA CYS A 233 -14.81 5.89 15.18
C CYS A 233 -14.84 4.43 14.74
N LYS A 234 -15.20 3.49 15.63
CA LYS A 234 -15.28 2.06 15.29
C LYS A 234 -16.37 1.74 14.25
N GLY A 235 -17.43 2.55 14.17
CA GLY A 235 -18.57 2.30 13.28
C GLY A 235 -18.43 2.84 11.85
N LYS A 236 -17.54 3.81 11.61
CA LYS A 236 -17.54 4.57 10.33
C LYS A 236 -16.32 4.38 9.45
N GLU A 237 -15.16 3.96 9.97
CA GLU A 237 -13.92 4.02 9.16
C GLU A 237 -13.46 2.66 8.60
N ASP A 238 -13.68 1.54 9.28
CA ASP A 238 -13.05 0.27 8.83
C ASP A 238 -13.94 -0.64 7.97
N GLY A 239 -15.23 -0.77 8.25
CA GLY A 239 -16.07 -1.78 7.59
C GLY A 239 -16.36 -1.46 6.11
N GLN A 240 -16.88 -0.28 5.82
CA GLN A 240 -17.32 0.07 4.46
C GLN A 240 -16.16 0.42 3.52
N HIS A 241 -15.10 1.05 4.04
CA HIS A 241 -13.92 1.38 3.25
C HIS A 241 -13.14 0.13 2.87
N MET A 242 -12.93 -0.80 3.82
CA MET A 242 -12.29 -2.08 3.54
C MET A 242 -13.13 -2.93 2.59
N GLN A 243 -14.46 -2.93 2.72
CA GLN A 243 -15.36 -3.65 1.80
C GLN A 243 -15.30 -3.07 0.37
N ARG A 244 -15.30 -1.74 0.22
CA ARG A 244 -15.16 -1.09 -1.09
C ARG A 244 -13.78 -1.31 -1.71
N LYS A 245 -12.72 -1.24 -0.91
CA LYS A 245 -11.35 -1.53 -1.36
C LYS A 245 -11.21 -2.99 -1.78
N LYS A 246 -11.86 -3.92 -1.06
CA LYS A 246 -11.90 -5.33 -1.44
C LYS A 246 -12.62 -5.56 -2.77
N ILE A 247 -13.80 -4.98 -2.96
CA ILE A 247 -14.58 -5.12 -4.20
C ILE A 247 -13.80 -4.55 -5.41
N THR A 248 -13.20 -3.36 -5.26
CA THR A 248 -12.41 -2.75 -6.34
C THR A 248 -11.15 -3.55 -6.68
N LEU A 249 -10.51 -4.19 -5.69
CA LEU A 249 -9.40 -5.09 -5.93
C LEU A 249 -9.83 -6.38 -6.63
N GLU A 250 -10.97 -6.96 -6.25
CA GLU A 250 -11.55 -8.14 -6.91
C GLU A 250 -11.93 -7.85 -8.37
N GLU A 251 -12.51 -6.68 -8.66
CA GLU A 251 -12.81 -6.24 -10.02
C GLU A 251 -11.54 -6.05 -10.86
N LYS A 252 -10.49 -5.42 -10.29
CA LYS A 252 -9.19 -5.29 -10.95
C LYS A 252 -8.58 -6.67 -11.22
N GLN A 253 -8.63 -7.58 -10.25
CA GLN A 253 -8.11 -8.94 -10.40
C GLN A 253 -8.82 -9.69 -11.54
N ASN A 254 -10.15 -9.63 -11.60
CA ASN A 254 -10.92 -10.26 -12.68
C ASN A 254 -10.62 -9.62 -14.05
N LYS A 255 -10.45 -8.30 -14.12
CA LYS A 255 -10.08 -7.61 -15.37
C LYS A 255 -8.72 -8.10 -15.89
N TYR A 256 -7.73 -8.25 -15.02
CA TYR A 256 -6.41 -8.76 -15.43
C TYR A 256 -6.44 -10.25 -15.76
N ALA A 257 -7.22 -11.06 -15.03
CA ALA A 257 -7.39 -12.48 -15.34
C ALA A 257 -8.00 -12.70 -16.73
N ASN A 258 -9.07 -11.98 -17.07
CA ASN A 258 -9.71 -12.08 -18.39
C ASN A 258 -8.78 -11.62 -19.52
N LYS A 259 -7.98 -10.56 -19.28
CA LYS A 259 -6.97 -10.12 -20.25
C LYS A 259 -5.89 -11.17 -20.47
N ALA A 260 -5.41 -11.81 -19.39
CA ALA A 260 -4.41 -12.86 -19.49
C ALA A 260 -4.94 -14.07 -20.29
N GLU A 261 -6.19 -14.49 -20.03
CA GLU A 261 -6.84 -15.58 -20.78
C GLU A 261 -7.00 -15.23 -22.28
N MET A 262 -7.38 -13.99 -22.59
CA MET A 262 -7.45 -13.51 -23.98
C MET A 262 -6.10 -13.52 -24.69
N TYR A 263 -5.01 -13.12 -24.01
CA TYR A 263 -3.67 -13.16 -24.59
C TYR A 263 -3.17 -14.59 -24.78
N GLU A 264 -3.49 -15.49 -23.85
CA GLU A 264 -3.16 -16.91 -23.97
C GLU A 264 -3.87 -17.56 -25.18
N LEU A 265 -5.16 -17.25 -25.38
CA LEU A 265 -5.90 -17.77 -26.53
C LEU A 265 -5.32 -17.28 -27.86
N LYS A 266 -5.00 -15.98 -27.96
CA LYS A 266 -4.35 -15.39 -29.14
C LYS A 266 -2.96 -15.99 -29.39
N TYR A 267 -2.19 -16.26 -28.34
CA TYR A 267 -0.89 -16.89 -28.44
C TYR A 267 -1.00 -18.32 -28.97
N GLN A 268 -1.97 -19.11 -28.49
CA GLN A 268 -2.23 -20.46 -28.99
C GLN A 268 -2.66 -20.47 -30.46
N GLU A 269 -3.50 -19.53 -30.88
CA GLU A 269 -3.87 -19.35 -32.29
C GLU A 269 -2.64 -19.02 -33.16
N ALA A 270 -1.82 -18.06 -32.73
CA ALA A 270 -0.59 -17.70 -33.43
C ALA A 270 0.37 -18.90 -33.53
N LEU A 271 0.57 -19.66 -32.45
CA LEU A 271 1.40 -20.87 -32.47
C LEU A 271 0.90 -21.93 -33.46
N LYS A 272 -0.42 -22.13 -33.57
CA LYS A 272 -0.98 -23.04 -34.58
C LYS A 272 -0.62 -22.59 -35.99
N THR A 273 -0.73 -21.29 -36.29
CA THR A 273 -0.36 -20.75 -37.61
C THR A 273 1.14 -20.89 -37.89
N VAL A 274 2.00 -20.60 -36.91
CA VAL A 274 3.46 -20.73 -37.03
C VAL A 274 3.86 -22.18 -37.27
N ASN A 275 3.25 -23.14 -36.57
CA ASN A 275 3.56 -24.56 -36.76
C ASN A 275 3.09 -25.06 -38.14
N ALA A 276 1.92 -24.62 -38.62
CA ALA A 276 1.49 -24.91 -39.99
C ALA A 276 2.49 -24.35 -41.03
N LEU A 277 2.99 -23.13 -40.82
CA LEU A 277 4.01 -22.53 -41.69
C LEU A 277 5.33 -23.31 -41.67
N LYS A 278 5.80 -23.78 -40.50
CA LYS A 278 7.01 -24.62 -40.41
C LYS A 278 6.92 -25.86 -41.31
N GLU A 279 5.77 -26.54 -41.29
CA GLU A 279 5.53 -27.72 -42.12
C GLU A 279 5.49 -27.38 -43.61
N GLU A 280 4.81 -26.31 -44.02
CA GLU A 280 4.74 -25.89 -45.43
C GLU A 280 6.10 -25.41 -45.96
N ILE A 281 6.87 -24.67 -45.16
CA ILE A 281 8.23 -24.23 -45.50
C ILE A 281 9.13 -25.44 -45.69
N LYS A 282 9.04 -26.44 -44.80
CA LYS A 282 9.80 -27.68 -44.94
C LYS A 282 9.45 -28.42 -46.23
N LYS A 283 8.16 -28.54 -46.57
CA LYS A 283 7.71 -29.14 -47.83
C LYS A 283 8.25 -28.40 -49.06
N LEU A 284 8.20 -27.07 -49.08
CA LEU A 284 8.72 -26.25 -50.17
C LEU A 284 10.24 -26.37 -50.32
N PHE A 285 10.97 -26.36 -49.21
CA PHE A 285 12.43 -26.52 -49.19
C PHE A 285 12.88 -27.84 -49.84
N VAL A 286 12.18 -28.93 -49.53
CA VAL A 286 12.41 -30.25 -50.13
C VAL A 286 11.95 -30.27 -51.60
N GLY A 287 10.76 -29.74 -51.90
CA GLY A 287 10.17 -29.82 -53.24
C GLY A 287 10.90 -29.01 -54.33
N ILE A 288 11.56 -27.92 -53.95
CA ILE A 288 12.35 -27.06 -54.85
C ILE A 288 13.82 -27.53 -54.93
N ASP A 289 14.16 -28.62 -54.22
CA ASP A 289 15.51 -29.18 -54.14
C ASP A 289 16.54 -28.13 -53.65
N CYS A 290 16.19 -27.45 -52.55
CA CYS A 290 17.10 -26.52 -51.87
C CYS A 290 18.17 -27.25 -51.05
N GLN A 291 18.19 -28.59 -51.08
CA GLN A 291 19.04 -29.48 -50.28
C GLN A 291 20.49 -29.49 -50.77
N THR A 292 21.18 -28.36 -50.61
CA THR A 292 22.64 -28.34 -50.74
C THR A 292 23.24 -28.89 -49.44
N GLN A 293 24.26 -29.74 -49.49
CA GLN A 293 24.91 -30.31 -48.28
C GLN A 293 25.32 -29.23 -47.26
N LEU A 294 25.76 -28.06 -47.75
CA LEU A 294 26.07 -26.88 -46.95
C LEU A 294 24.86 -26.25 -46.27
N ALA A 295 23.67 -26.27 -46.91
CA ALA A 295 22.46 -25.72 -46.31
C ALA A 295 21.97 -26.58 -45.14
N HIS A 296 22.16 -27.90 -45.21
CA HIS A 296 21.76 -28.83 -44.15
C HIS A 296 22.66 -28.72 -42.91
N GLU A 297 23.98 -28.57 -43.11
CA GLU A 297 24.94 -28.35 -42.01
C GLU A 297 24.73 -27.01 -41.28
N PHE A 298 24.26 -25.96 -41.98
CA PHE A 298 24.12 -24.61 -41.42
C PHE A 298 22.75 -24.35 -40.76
N LEU A 299 21.67 -25.01 -41.23
CA LEU A 299 20.29 -24.74 -40.78
C LEU A 299 19.68 -25.87 -39.93
N GLY A 300 20.27 -27.06 -40.00
CA GLY A 300 19.75 -28.27 -39.36
C GLY A 300 18.68 -28.97 -40.20
N ASP A 301 17.99 -29.92 -39.57
CA ASP A 301 17.04 -30.84 -40.22
C ASP A 301 15.57 -30.40 -40.08
N ASN A 302 15.32 -29.42 -39.21
CA ASN A 302 13.98 -28.97 -38.83
C ASN A 302 13.85 -27.44 -38.87
N VAL A 303 12.70 -26.99 -39.37
CA VAL A 303 12.31 -25.58 -39.34
C VAL A 303 11.84 -25.23 -37.92
N THR A 304 12.48 -24.23 -37.33
CA THR A 304 12.22 -23.65 -36.01
C THR A 304 11.91 -22.16 -36.19
N GLU A 305 11.36 -21.51 -35.17
CA GLU A 305 11.07 -20.06 -35.24
C GLU A 305 12.32 -19.20 -35.48
N SER A 306 13.48 -19.64 -35.00
CA SER A 306 14.75 -18.91 -35.13
C SER A 306 15.40 -19.06 -36.51
N ASN A 307 15.13 -20.17 -37.21
CA ASN A 307 15.74 -20.47 -38.51
C ASN A 307 14.78 -20.31 -39.71
N MET A 308 13.50 -20.01 -39.47
CA MET A 308 12.45 -19.95 -40.50
C MET A 308 12.76 -18.91 -41.58
N GLU A 309 13.30 -17.76 -41.19
CA GLU A 309 13.67 -16.69 -42.12
C GLU A 309 14.79 -17.13 -43.09
N GLN A 310 15.76 -17.88 -42.58
CA GLN A 310 16.88 -18.37 -43.35
C GLN A 310 16.46 -19.50 -44.31
N TYR A 311 15.52 -20.37 -43.90
CA TYR A 311 14.88 -21.33 -44.81
C TYR A 311 14.14 -20.61 -45.95
N LEU A 312 13.37 -19.56 -45.65
CA LEU A 312 12.65 -18.76 -46.65
C LEU A 312 13.60 -18.05 -47.61
N ALA A 313 14.71 -17.49 -47.11
CA ALA A 313 15.70 -16.83 -47.95
C ALA A 313 16.37 -17.79 -48.95
N LEU A 314 16.68 -19.02 -48.53
CA LEU A 314 17.22 -20.03 -49.44
C LEU A 314 16.19 -20.50 -50.48
N ILE A 315 14.92 -20.66 -50.07
CA ILE A 315 13.83 -20.96 -50.99
C ILE A 315 13.67 -19.84 -52.03
N GLU A 316 13.72 -18.57 -51.59
CA GLU A 316 13.65 -17.41 -52.47
C GLU A 316 14.81 -17.39 -53.47
N GLN A 317 16.05 -17.62 -53.00
CA GLN A 317 17.21 -17.67 -53.87
C GLN A 317 17.06 -18.79 -54.91
N ARG A 318 16.71 -19.99 -54.48
CA ARG A 318 16.61 -21.16 -55.36
C ARG A 318 15.48 -21.04 -56.37
N SER A 319 14.32 -20.56 -55.93
CA SER A 319 13.20 -20.29 -56.83
C SER A 319 13.56 -19.23 -57.87
N SER A 320 14.26 -18.17 -57.48
CA SER A 320 14.75 -17.14 -58.39
C SER A 320 15.72 -17.70 -59.46
N GLU A 321 16.65 -18.57 -59.06
CA GLU A 321 17.55 -19.26 -60.00
C GLU A 321 16.78 -20.11 -61.02
N ILE A 322 15.77 -20.86 -60.57
CA ILE A 322 14.92 -21.68 -61.44
C ILE A 322 14.13 -20.80 -62.41
N PHE A 323 13.56 -19.69 -61.94
CA PHE A 323 12.87 -18.73 -62.80
C PHE A 323 13.78 -18.12 -63.85
N GLN A 324 15.01 -17.72 -63.48
CA GLN A 324 15.99 -17.19 -64.43
C GLN A 324 16.39 -18.22 -65.48
N ALA A 325 16.65 -19.47 -65.07
CA ALA A 325 16.97 -20.56 -65.99
C ALA A 325 15.82 -20.84 -66.97
N TYR A 326 14.58 -20.86 -66.47
CA TYR A 326 13.39 -21.04 -67.29
C TYR A 326 13.19 -19.90 -68.30
N ALA A 327 13.39 -18.65 -67.88
CA ALA A 327 13.29 -17.48 -68.76
C ALA A 327 14.29 -17.54 -69.91
N LEU A 328 15.54 -17.90 -69.65
CA LEU A 328 16.58 -18.10 -70.68
C LEU A 328 16.19 -19.21 -71.69
N LEU A 329 15.61 -20.31 -71.20
CA LEU A 329 15.11 -21.41 -72.01
C LEU A 329 13.95 -20.99 -72.94
N GLN A 330 13.08 -20.09 -72.48
CA GLN A 330 11.97 -19.57 -73.30
C GLN A 330 12.46 -18.58 -74.36
N MET A 331 13.45 -17.74 -74.03
CA MET A 331 14.09 -16.85 -75.01
C MET A 331 14.77 -17.63 -76.13
N GLN A 332 15.41 -18.77 -75.83
CA GLN A 332 16.01 -19.65 -76.84
C GLN A 332 14.97 -20.35 -77.75
N LYS A 333 13.75 -20.60 -77.25
CA LYS A 333 12.68 -21.24 -78.03
C LYS A 333 11.87 -20.28 -78.91
N GLY A 334 12.28 -19.01 -79.02
CA GLY A 334 11.71 -18.07 -79.98
C GLY A 334 10.26 -17.63 -79.71
N ARG A 335 9.73 -17.88 -78.51
CA ARG A 335 8.45 -17.31 -78.07
C ARG A 335 8.73 -16.02 -77.28
N GLY A 336 8.68 -14.87 -77.95
CA GLY A 336 8.43 -13.59 -77.26
C GLY A 336 6.98 -13.58 -76.73
N GLU A 337 6.60 -12.92 -75.66
CA GLU A 337 7.27 -11.98 -74.75
C GLU A 337 7.13 -12.55 -73.33
N PHE A 338 8.24 -12.80 -72.62
CA PHE A 338 8.21 -12.97 -71.17
C PHE A 338 9.12 -11.89 -70.61
N ALA A 339 8.51 -10.82 -70.07
CA ALA A 339 9.26 -9.84 -69.31
C ALA A 339 9.87 -10.54 -68.10
N MET A 340 11.20 -10.53 -68.02
CA MET A 340 11.92 -10.90 -66.81
C MET A 340 11.29 -10.15 -65.64
N PRO A 341 10.79 -10.81 -64.58
CA PRO A 341 10.79 -10.15 -63.30
C PRO A 341 12.27 -10.00 -62.98
N GLY A 342 12.82 -8.82 -63.23
CA GLY A 342 14.04 -8.42 -62.55
C GLY A 342 13.82 -8.53 -61.04
N PRO A 343 14.86 -8.36 -60.21
CA PRO A 343 14.62 -8.05 -58.81
C PRO A 343 13.86 -6.72 -58.78
N GLN A 344 12.53 -6.79 -58.89
CA GLN A 344 11.65 -5.78 -58.37
C GLN A 344 11.89 -5.88 -56.88
N GLY A 345 12.88 -5.12 -56.40
CA GLY A 345 12.70 -4.48 -55.10
C GLY A 345 11.26 -3.99 -55.09
N PRO A 346 10.52 -4.28 -54.02
CA PRO A 346 9.06 -4.18 -54.02
C PRO A 346 8.68 -2.86 -54.67
N PRO A 347 7.67 -2.84 -55.57
CA PRO A 347 7.14 -1.57 -56.02
C PRO A 347 6.96 -0.71 -54.78
N SER A 348 7.31 0.56 -54.87
CA SER A 348 7.00 1.55 -53.84
C SER A 348 5.48 1.77 -53.75
N SER A 349 4.70 0.69 -53.71
CA SER A 349 3.52 0.56 -52.90
C SER A 349 4.00 0.15 -51.52
N ASN A 350 3.58 0.91 -50.51
CA ASN A 350 3.76 0.62 -49.10
C ASN A 350 3.83 -0.90 -48.83
N PRO A 351 4.79 -1.37 -48.00
CA PRO A 351 4.88 -2.78 -47.63
C PRO A 351 3.49 -3.28 -47.22
N PRO A 352 3.09 -4.55 -47.51
CA PRO A 352 1.84 -5.07 -46.99
C PRO A 352 1.85 -4.78 -45.51
N ARG A 353 0.96 -3.88 -45.10
CA ARG A 353 0.76 -3.52 -43.72
C ARG A 353 0.19 -4.80 -43.14
N ILE A 354 1.06 -5.68 -42.66
CA ILE A 354 0.74 -6.59 -41.59
C ILE A 354 0.36 -5.63 -40.48
N GLU A 355 -0.93 -5.29 -40.43
CA GLU A 355 -1.52 -4.76 -39.23
C GLU A 355 -1.36 -5.90 -38.24
N ALA A 356 -0.23 -5.87 -37.52
CA ALA A 356 -0.17 -6.45 -36.21
C ALA A 356 -1.51 -6.09 -35.56
N PRO A 357 -2.29 -7.08 -35.07
CA PRO A 357 -3.63 -6.82 -34.56
C PRO A 357 -3.53 -5.59 -33.69
N ASN A 358 -4.25 -4.53 -34.06
CA ASN A 358 -3.97 -3.16 -33.64
C ASN A 358 -4.07 -3.08 -32.11
N VAL A 359 -2.97 -3.37 -31.40
CA VAL A 359 -2.92 -3.34 -29.94
C VAL A 359 -3.05 -1.89 -29.48
N ARG A 360 -2.84 -0.91 -30.37
CA ARG A 360 -2.92 0.51 -30.04
C ARG A 360 -4.35 1.02 -29.87
N ASP A 361 -5.33 0.44 -30.56
CA ASP A 361 -6.74 0.83 -30.37
C ASP A 361 -7.37 0.18 -29.12
N ASP A 362 -6.75 -0.87 -28.56
CA ASP A 362 -7.09 -1.44 -27.25
C ASP A 362 -6.18 -0.93 -26.09
N ILE A 363 -5.16 -0.14 -26.42
CA ILE A 363 -4.34 0.62 -25.45
C ILE A 363 -4.81 2.07 -25.34
N SER A 364 -5.74 2.53 -26.19
CA SER A 364 -6.49 3.76 -25.90
C SER A 364 -7.57 3.46 -24.87
N ASP A 365 -7.17 3.33 -23.61
CA ASP A 365 -7.87 3.94 -22.50
C ASP A 365 -7.03 3.76 -21.22
N GLU A 366 -6.65 4.91 -20.67
CA GLU A 366 -6.17 5.14 -19.30
C GLU A 366 -4.67 4.91 -19.06
N GLU A 367 -3.87 5.86 -19.58
CA GLU A 367 -2.75 6.39 -18.79
C GLU A 367 -3.27 6.78 -17.39
N GLU A 368 -2.65 6.17 -16.39
CA GLU A 368 -2.45 6.68 -15.03
C GLU A 368 -3.68 7.09 -14.19
N ASP A 369 -4.23 6.11 -13.47
CA ASP A 369 -4.57 6.33 -12.05
C ASP A 369 -3.59 5.48 -11.21
N ILE A 370 -2.34 5.92 -11.15
CA ILE A 370 -1.50 5.62 -9.98
C ILE A 370 -2.08 6.51 -8.89
N GLU A 371 -2.98 5.91 -8.12
CA GLU A 371 -3.58 6.48 -6.92
C GLU A 371 -2.46 6.69 -5.90
N ASP A 372 -1.78 7.84 -5.97
CA ASP A 372 -0.95 8.33 -4.88
C ASP A 372 -1.87 8.52 -3.67
N ASP A 373 -1.74 7.62 -2.69
CA ASP A 373 -2.37 7.63 -1.36
C ASP A 373 -1.87 8.84 -0.52
N LYS A 374 -1.87 10.05 -1.09
CA LYS A 374 -1.57 11.30 -0.39
C LYS A 374 -2.87 12.10 -0.27
N PRO A 375 -3.28 12.51 0.95
CA PRO A 375 -4.47 13.33 1.11
C PRO A 375 -4.29 14.65 0.35
N LEU A 376 -5.19 14.91 -0.62
CA LEU A 376 -5.16 16.12 -1.43
C LEU A 376 -5.44 17.35 -0.57
N THR A 377 -4.70 18.43 -0.82
CA THR A 377 -5.03 19.74 -0.26
C THR A 377 -6.32 20.29 -0.86
N SER A 378 -6.98 21.23 -0.16
CA SER A 378 -8.27 21.79 -0.60
C SER A 378 -8.22 22.46 -1.99
N GLU A 379 -7.08 23.05 -2.36
CA GLU A 379 -6.87 23.63 -3.68
C GLU A 379 -6.69 22.57 -4.77
N GLU A 380 -5.93 21.51 -4.50
CA GLU A 380 -5.73 20.40 -5.44
C GLU A 380 -7.04 19.65 -5.70
N PHE A 381 -7.89 19.50 -4.67
CA PHE A 381 -9.23 18.93 -4.82
C PHE A 381 -10.11 19.77 -5.75
N LYS A 382 -10.13 21.09 -5.58
CA LYS A 382 -10.90 22.00 -6.44
C LYS A 382 -10.44 21.94 -7.90
N GLN A 383 -9.13 21.99 -8.14
CA GLN A 383 -8.58 21.92 -9.49
C GLN A 383 -8.87 20.56 -10.16
N ARG A 384 -8.81 19.46 -9.40
CA ARG A 384 -9.14 18.12 -9.92
C ARG A 384 -10.64 17.97 -10.21
N ALA A 385 -11.50 18.54 -9.37
CA ALA A 385 -12.94 18.58 -9.59
C ALA A 385 -13.30 19.39 -10.86
N GLU A 386 -12.65 20.53 -11.07
CA GLU A 386 -12.86 21.37 -12.27
C GLU A 386 -12.41 20.66 -13.55
N LYS A 387 -11.24 20.02 -13.54
CA LYS A 387 -10.77 19.22 -14.70
C LYS A 387 -11.73 18.07 -15.02
N ARG A 388 -12.24 17.38 -14.00
CA ARG A 388 -13.20 16.28 -14.17
C ARG A 388 -14.55 16.78 -14.71
N ALA A 389 -15.02 17.93 -14.27
CA ALA A 389 -16.22 18.57 -14.81
C ALA A 389 -16.07 18.92 -16.29
N GLN A 390 -14.92 19.49 -16.70
CA GLN A 390 -14.62 19.82 -18.10
C GLN A 390 -14.53 18.56 -18.99
N GLN A 391 -13.93 17.48 -18.49
CA GLN A 391 -13.90 16.19 -19.19
C GLN A 391 -15.31 15.62 -19.39
N LEU A 392 -16.16 15.61 -18.37
CA LEU A 392 -17.55 15.17 -18.49
C LEU A 392 -18.34 16.02 -19.50
N GLU A 393 -18.14 17.34 -19.50
CA GLU A 393 -18.81 18.24 -20.43
C GLU A 393 -18.37 17.99 -21.89
N SER A 394 -17.09 17.73 -22.12
CA SER A 394 -16.55 17.38 -23.44
C SER A 394 -17.02 16.00 -23.92
N GLN A 395 -17.11 15.00 -23.03
CA GLN A 395 -17.67 13.68 -23.34
C GLN A 395 -19.15 13.75 -23.70
N LEU A 396 -19.94 14.57 -22.99
CA LEU A 396 -21.34 14.81 -23.32
C LEU A 396 -21.48 15.48 -24.68
N LYS A 397 -20.69 16.52 -24.97
CA LYS A 397 -20.67 17.18 -26.29
C LYS A 397 -20.31 16.20 -27.43
N ASN A 398 -19.39 15.28 -27.19
CA ASN A 398 -19.02 14.25 -28.17
C ASN A 398 -20.12 13.19 -28.37
N LYS A 399 -20.79 12.74 -27.30
CA LYS A 399 -21.96 11.86 -27.39
C LYS A 399 -23.13 12.52 -28.14
N PHE A 400 -23.39 13.80 -27.92
CA PHE A 400 -24.41 14.57 -28.65
C PHE A 400 -24.07 14.77 -30.14
N LYS A 401 -22.78 14.89 -30.49
CA LYS A 401 -22.35 14.95 -31.89
C LYS A 401 -22.53 13.59 -32.58
N GLN A 402 -22.18 12.49 -31.92
CA GLN A 402 -22.36 11.14 -32.46
C GLN A 402 -23.84 10.75 -32.64
N SER A 403 -24.73 11.17 -31.74
CA SER A 403 -26.18 10.93 -31.88
C SER A 403 -26.81 11.73 -33.02
N LYS A 404 -26.39 12.99 -33.24
CA LYS A 404 -26.83 13.81 -34.39
C LYS A 404 -26.39 13.25 -35.74
N ILE A 405 -25.22 12.61 -35.82
CA ILE A 405 -24.72 11.98 -37.05
C ILE A 405 -25.52 10.72 -37.39
N ARG A 406 -25.93 9.93 -36.39
CA ARG A 406 -26.79 8.74 -36.59
C ARG A 406 -28.22 9.07 -36.99
N SER A 407 -28.74 10.24 -36.61
CA SER A 407 -30.10 10.70 -36.96
C SER A 407 -30.23 11.28 -38.38
N LYS A 408 -29.12 11.48 -39.11
CA LYS A 408 -29.08 12.09 -40.45
C LYS A 408 -28.73 11.10 -41.58
N LYS A 409 -28.63 9.80 -41.28
CA LYS A 409 -28.43 8.74 -42.27
C LYS A 409 -29.70 7.94 -42.49
#